data_AF-A0A2N7XUH4-F1
#
_entry.id   AF-A0A2N7XUH4-F1
#
_cell.length_a   1.000
_cell.length_b   1.000
_cell.length_c   1.000
_cell.angle_alpha   90.00
_cell.angle_beta   90.00
_cell.angle_gamma   90.00
#
_symmetry.space_group_name_H-M   'P 1'
#
loop_
_entity.id
_entity.type
_entity.pdbx_description
1 polymer ?
#
loop_
_entity_poly.entity_id
_entity_poly.type
_entity_poly.pdbx_seq_one_letter_code
_entity_poly.pdbx_strand_id
1 'polypeptide(L)'
;INRPYRGWKATFFEGGVKVPFFMRWPARIKPGTRIAGPVSHFDIFATAGDAGHASLPRDRALDGVDLLPFIDGKQSGTPHQTLFWRSGRYRT
;
A
#
# COMPACT_ATOMS: atom_id res chain seq x y z
N ILE A 1 -13.16 18.50 4.49
CA ILE A 1 -11.73 18.49 4.86
C ILE A 1 -10.89 17.76 3.81
N ASN A 2 -11.22 16.52 3.44
CA ASN A 2 -10.44 15.73 2.49
C ASN A 2 -10.89 15.88 1.02
N ARG A 3 -11.30 17.08 0.62
CA ARG A 3 -11.74 17.35 -0.76
C ARG A 3 -10.63 16.94 -1.76
N PRO A 4 -10.97 16.34 -2.91
CA PRO A 4 -12.33 16.11 -3.44
C PRO A 4 -13.03 14.86 -2.89
N TYR A 5 -12.36 14.09 -2.02
CA TYR A 5 -12.86 12.80 -1.56
C TYR A 5 -13.92 12.94 -0.44
N ARG A 6 -14.93 12.06 -0.49
CA ARG A 6 -16.01 11.97 0.51
C ARG A 6 -15.48 11.37 1.80
N GLY A 7 -15.95 11.84 2.95
CA GLY A 7 -15.65 11.26 4.26
C GLY A 7 -14.37 11.79 4.92
N TRP A 8 -14.03 11.17 6.05
CA TRP A 8 -12.91 11.52 6.92
C TRP A 8 -12.56 10.31 7.81
N LYS A 9 -11.71 10.51 8.82
CA LYS A 9 -11.36 9.49 9.82
C LYS A 9 -12.61 8.73 10.31
N ALA A 10 -12.49 7.41 10.43
CA ALA A 10 -13.55 6.49 10.83
C ALA A 10 -14.66 6.24 9.78
N THR A 11 -14.44 6.60 8.52
CA THR A 11 -15.33 6.25 7.41
C THR A 11 -14.59 5.41 6.36
N PHE A 12 -15.31 4.58 5.61
CA PHE A 12 -14.75 3.81 4.48
C PHE A 12 -14.94 4.49 3.11
N PHE A 13 -15.33 5.75 3.10
CA PHE A 13 -15.25 6.55 1.89
C PHE A 13 -13.79 6.92 1.61
N GLU A 14 -13.45 7.27 0.37
CA GLU A 14 -12.09 7.63 -0.06
C GLU A 14 -11.39 8.63 0.88
N GLY A 15 -12.10 9.63 1.41
CA GLY A 15 -11.52 10.60 2.34
C GLY A 15 -11.13 10.01 3.70
N GLY A 16 -11.58 8.80 4.04
CA GLY A 16 -11.18 8.08 5.24
C GLY A 16 -10.08 7.04 5.01
N VAL A 17 -9.92 6.52 3.79
CA VAL A 17 -9.02 5.38 3.48
C VAL A 17 -7.91 5.72 2.48
N LYS A 18 -8.11 6.71 1.61
CA LYS A 18 -7.11 7.15 0.63
C LYS A 18 -6.24 8.24 1.23
N VAL A 19 -4.96 7.94 1.40
CA VAL A 19 -3.98 8.81 2.04
C VAL A 19 -2.79 9.08 1.10
N PRO A 20 -2.07 10.20 1.28
CA PRO A 20 -0.80 10.41 0.58
C PRO A 20 0.24 9.37 1.03
N PHE A 21 0.93 8.76 0.07
CA PHE A 21 2.03 7.84 0.34
C PHE A 21 3.18 8.11 -0.63
N PHE A 22 4.38 8.31 -0.09
CA PHE A 22 5.58 8.64 -0.85
C PHE A 22 6.76 7.81 -0.35
N MET A 23 7.62 7.38 -1.28
CA MET A 23 8.87 6.68 -0.97
C MET A 23 10.03 7.46 -1.61
N ARG A 24 11.14 7.57 -0.88
CA ARG A 24 12.36 8.19 -1.39
C ARG A 24 13.55 7.32 -1.05
N TRP A 25 14.26 6.88 -2.08
CA TRP A 25 15.51 6.16 -1.95
C TRP A 25 16.44 6.59 -3.09
N PRO A 26 17.30 7.60 -2.89
CA PRO A 26 18.06 8.21 -4.00
C PRO A 26 18.90 7.24 -4.82
N ALA A 27 19.41 6.17 -4.20
CA ALA A 27 20.23 5.15 -4.87
C ALA A 27 19.43 4.11 -5.66
N ARG A 28 18.10 4.03 -5.52
CA ARG A 28 17.27 2.95 -6.11
C ARG A 28 15.99 3.45 -6.79
N ILE A 29 15.28 4.40 -6.18
CA ILE A 29 14.04 4.97 -6.71
C ILE A 29 14.36 6.21 -7.55
N LYS A 30 14.07 6.12 -8.85
CA LYS A 30 14.16 7.28 -9.76
C LYS A 30 13.17 8.37 -9.32
N PRO A 31 13.58 9.66 -9.30
CA PRO A 31 12.66 10.75 -9.02
C PRO A 31 11.46 10.73 -9.97
N GLY A 32 10.26 10.96 -9.43
CA GLY A 32 9.03 10.98 -10.22
C GLY A 32 8.45 9.61 -10.56
N THR A 33 9.04 8.50 -10.10
CA THR A 33 8.42 7.17 -10.23
C THR A 33 7.01 7.16 -9.63
N ARG A 34 6.09 6.52 -10.34
CA ARG A 34 4.71 6.33 -9.91
C ARG A 34 4.35 4.85 -10.02
N ILE A 35 3.72 4.33 -8.98
CA ILE A 35 3.06 3.02 -9.02
C ILE A 35 1.61 3.27 -9.46
N ALA A 36 1.13 2.47 -10.41
CA ALA A 36 -0.25 2.49 -10.85
C ALA A 36 -1.11 1.63 -9.93
N GLY A 37 -2.36 2.07 -9.69
CA GLY A 37 -3.31 1.32 -8.88
C GLY A 37 -3.18 1.56 -7.36
N PRO A 38 -4.09 0.96 -6.57
CA PRO A 38 -4.09 1.09 -5.12
C PRO A 38 -2.92 0.33 -4.48
N VAL A 39 -2.38 0.92 -3.42
CA VAL A 39 -1.39 0.33 -2.50
C VAL A 39 -1.97 0.30 -1.10
N SER A 40 -1.47 -0.61 -0.27
CA SER A 40 -1.87 -0.79 1.12
C SER A 40 -0.76 -0.36 2.06
N HIS A 41 -1.11 0.08 3.28
CA HIS A 41 -0.09 0.33 4.30
C HIS A 41 0.64 -0.97 4.72
N PHE A 42 0.06 -2.14 4.46
CA PHE A 42 0.72 -3.44 4.70
C PHE A 42 1.92 -3.66 3.78
N ASP A 43 1.93 -3.04 2.59
CA ASP A 43 3.01 -3.15 1.61
C ASP A 43 4.34 -2.61 2.16
N ILE A 44 4.30 -1.70 3.14
CA ILE A 44 5.49 -1.17 3.82
C ILE A 44 6.28 -2.32 4.45
N PHE A 45 5.61 -3.30 5.07
CA PHE A 45 6.28 -4.42 5.72
C PHE A 45 7.00 -5.32 4.70
N ALA A 46 6.31 -5.73 3.64
CA ALA A 46 6.90 -6.58 2.60
C ALA A 46 8.04 -5.88 1.86
N THR A 47 7.83 -4.61 1.48
CA THR A 47 8.83 -3.78 0.77
C THR A 47 10.06 -3.51 1.63
N ALA A 48 9.89 -3.18 2.92
CA ALA A 48 11.01 -2.97 3.83
C ALA A 48 11.76 -4.29 4.12
N GLY A 49 11.04 -5.41 4.18
CA GLY A 49 11.62 -6.74 4.30
C GLY A 49 12.57 -7.06 3.15
N ASP A 50 12.12 -6.91 1.89
CA ASP A 50 12.97 -7.12 0.72
C ASP A 50 14.13 -6.12 0.67
N ALA A 51 13.84 -4.84 0.92
CA ALA A 51 14.87 -3.78 0.95
C ALA A 51 16.00 -4.07 1.95
N GLY A 52 15.67 -4.66 3.09
CA GLY A 52 16.61 -5.04 4.14
C GLY A 52 17.17 -6.45 4.01
N HIS A 53 16.86 -7.18 2.93
CA HIS A 53 17.21 -8.59 2.74
C HIS A 53 16.78 -9.50 3.90
N ALA A 54 15.66 -9.17 4.54
CA ALA A 54 15.12 -9.94 5.65
C ALA A 54 14.39 -11.20 5.15
N SER A 55 14.50 -12.29 5.90
CA SER A 55 13.65 -13.46 5.69
C SER A 55 12.27 -13.20 6.29
N LEU A 56 11.27 -13.00 5.44
CA LEU A 56 9.89 -12.84 5.89
C LEU A 56 9.27 -14.16 6.36
N PRO A 57 8.28 -14.12 7.28
CA PRO A 57 7.57 -15.32 7.73
C PRO A 57 6.96 -16.09 6.55
N ARG A 58 7.13 -17.41 6.56
CA ARG A 58 6.54 -18.34 5.57
C ARG A 58 5.43 -19.22 6.15
N ASP A 59 5.18 -19.09 7.44
CA ASP A 59 4.22 -19.87 8.22
C ASP A 59 2.82 -19.23 8.28
N ARG A 60 2.65 -18.08 7.63
CA ARG A 60 1.39 -17.33 7.55
C ARG A 60 1.32 -16.54 6.26
N ALA A 61 0.11 -16.25 5.81
CA ALA A 61 -0.11 -15.34 4.69
C ALA A 61 0.21 -13.89 5.11
N LEU A 62 0.79 -13.13 4.17
CA LEU A 62 1.00 -11.70 4.30
C LEU A 62 0.12 -10.99 3.27
N ASP A 63 -0.66 -10.00 3.70
CA ASP A 63 -1.49 -9.20 2.79
C ASP A 63 -0.69 -8.14 2.02
N GLY A 64 0.48 -7.77 2.54
CA GLY A 64 1.36 -6.78 1.91
C GLY A 64 2.17 -7.37 0.76
N VAL A 65 2.34 -6.59 -0.30
CA VAL A 65 3.14 -6.95 -1.48
C VAL A 65 4.39 -6.09 -1.52
N ASP A 66 5.51 -6.64 -1.99
CA ASP A 66 6.73 -5.87 -2.24
C ASP A 66 6.53 -4.94 -3.44
N LEU A 67 6.73 -3.64 -3.23
CA LEU A 67 6.56 -2.61 -4.25
C LEU A 67 7.83 -2.36 -5.08
N LEU A 68 9.01 -2.85 -4.66
CA LEU A 68 10.26 -2.62 -5.38
C LEU A 68 10.24 -3.14 -6.83
N PRO A 69 9.66 -4.31 -7.16
CA PRO A 69 9.55 -4.76 -8.56
C PRO A 69 8.73 -3.81 -9.45
N PHE A 70 7.70 -3.18 -8.90
CA PHE A 70 6.88 -2.19 -9.62
C PHE A 70 7.64 -0.88 -9.82
N ILE A 71 8.40 -0.44 -8.81
CA ILE A 71 9.26 0.74 -8.88
C ILE A 71 10.38 0.56 -9.91
N ASP A 72 10.99 -0.63 -9.94
CA ASP A 72 12.08 -0.99 -10.84
C ASP A 72 11.58 -1.22 -12.28
N GLY A 73 10.27 -1.21 -12.52
CA GLY A 73 9.64 -1.49 -13.82
C GLY A 73 9.70 -2.96 -14.23
N LYS A 74 10.01 -3.87 -13.31
CA LYS A 74 10.04 -5.32 -13.53
C LYS A 74 8.64 -5.93 -13.50
N GLN A 75 7.70 -5.27 -12.83
CA GLN A 75 6.29 -5.64 -12.79
C GLN A 75 5.43 -4.43 -13.18
N SER A 76 4.34 -4.69 -13.91
CA SER A 76 3.38 -3.69 -14.37
C SER A 76 1.98 -4.00 -13.85
N GLY A 77 1.09 -3.00 -13.90
CA GLY A 77 -0.30 -3.13 -13.43
C GLY A 77 -0.48 -2.72 -11.97
N THR A 78 -1.53 -3.25 -11.34
CA THR A 78 -1.91 -2.95 -9.95
C THR A 78 -1.29 -3.96 -8.98
N PRO A 79 -0.65 -3.52 -7.87
CA PRO A 79 -0.16 -4.42 -6.83
C PRO A 79 -1.27 -5.25 -6.18
N HIS A 80 -2.48 -4.69 -6.09
CA HIS A 80 -3.64 -5.33 -5.47
C HIS A 80 -4.82 -5.36 -6.44
N GLN A 81 -5.43 -6.54 -6.61
CA GLN A 81 -6.71 -6.68 -7.34
C GLN A 81 -7.91 -6.32 -6.44
N THR A 82 -7.78 -6.53 -5.14
CA THR A 82 -8.83 -6.26 -4.15
C THR A 82 -8.19 -5.87 -2.83
N LEU A 83 -8.78 -4.88 -2.18
CA LEU A 83 -8.44 -4.47 -0.82
C LEU A 83 -9.70 -4.55 0.04
N PHE A 84 -9.55 -4.94 1.30
CA PHE A 84 -10.66 -5.15 2.21
C PHE A 84 -10.63 -4.14 3.36
N TRP A 85 -11.78 -3.54 3.63
CA TRP A 85 -12.02 -2.71 4.82
C TRP A 85 -13.11 -3.33 5.67
N ARG A 86 -12.87 -3.37 6.97
CA ARG A 86 -13.84 -3.92 7.93
C ARG A 86 -13.89 -3.01 9.14
N SER A 87 -15.10 -2.63 9.55
CA SER A 87 -15.35 -2.10 10.89
C SER A 87 -15.96 -3.22 11.74
N GLY A 88 -15.86 -3.08 13.06
CA GLY A 88 -16.46 -4.05 14.00
C GLY A 88 -17.96 -4.23 13.79
N ARG A 89 -18.57 -5.17 14.52
CA ARG A 89 -20.02 -5.38 14.45
C ARG A 89 -20.73 -4.08 14.85
N TYR A 90 -21.56 -3.52 13.97
CA TYR A 90 -22.67 -2.67 14.42
C TYR A 90 -23.56 -3.59 15.27
N ARG A 91 -23.57 -3.39 16.59
CA ARG A 91 -24.62 -3.93 17.44
C ARG A 91 -25.90 -3.18 17.05
N THR A 92 -26.77 -3.84 16.30
CA THR A 92 -28.20 -3.52 16.31
C THR A 92 -28.79 -3.92 17.64
#